data_AF-A0A2V6Y7Q0-F1
#
_entry.id   AF-A0A2V6Y7Q0-F1
#
_cell.length_a   1.000
_cell.length_b   1.000
_cell.length_c   1.000
_cell.angle_alpha   90.00
_cell.angle_beta   90.00
_cell.angle_gamma   90.00
#
_symmetry.space_group_name_H-M   'P 1'
#
loop_
_entity.id
_entity.type
_entity.pdbx_description
1 polymer ?
#
loop_
_entity_poly.entity_id
_entity_poly.type
_entity_poly.pdbx_seq_one_letter_code
_entity_poly.pdbx_strand_id
1 'polypeptide(L)'
;MTDAEYIAMEKSTIVRSSGSSRLLPLVRAGNRALSALAPELATQLAERLFLTPPRGRRLGAEIDLLATARARPMRVGARRIETWVWGRGPSVLLVHGWGGRGAQLGAFVGPLVARGFSVVTFDAPGHGASDSGIVTIPEVTEAIRAVAVSRRRFAGLIAHSIGATAAVRALYDGL
;
A
#
# COMPACT_ATOMS: atom_id res chain seq x y z
N MET A 1 -30.16 13.51 -15.92
CA MET A 1 -28.74 13.78 -15.65
C MET A 1 -28.03 13.79 -16.99
N THR A 2 -27.67 14.97 -17.48
CA THR A 2 -27.09 15.15 -18.82
C THR A 2 -25.56 15.15 -18.74
N ASP A 3 -24.88 14.83 -19.84
CA ASP A 3 -23.41 14.84 -19.92
C ASP A 3 -22.80 16.22 -19.57
N ALA A 4 -23.57 17.30 -19.78
CA ALA A 4 -23.21 18.66 -19.39
C ALA A 4 -23.20 18.84 -17.85
N GLU A 5 -24.13 18.22 -17.13
CA GLU A 5 -24.16 18.22 -15.66
C GLU A 5 -22.99 17.40 -15.07
N TYR A 6 -22.54 16.36 -15.77
CA TYR A 6 -21.39 15.53 -15.36
C TYR A 6 -20.03 16.23 -15.57
N ILE A 7 -19.90 17.05 -16.63
CA ILE A 7 -18.69 17.84 -16.91
C ILE A 7 -18.60 19.10 -16.03
N ALA A 8 -19.73 19.69 -15.66
CA ALA A 8 -19.80 20.88 -14.80
C ALA A 8 -19.50 20.60 -13.32
N MET A 9 -19.50 19.34 -12.88
CA MET A 9 -18.96 18.96 -11.58
C MET A 9 -17.44 19.13 -11.60
N GLU A 10 -16.98 20.30 -11.19
CA GLU A 10 -15.57 20.62 -10.95
C GLU A 10 -14.85 19.47 -10.23
N LYS A 11 -14.19 18.61 -10.99
CA LYS A 11 -13.21 17.66 -10.45
C LYS A 11 -11.98 18.45 -10.06
N SER A 12 -12.03 19.07 -8.87
CA SER A 12 -10.81 19.44 -8.18
C SER A 12 -10.13 18.15 -7.73
N THR A 13 -9.12 17.71 -8.48
CA THR A 13 -8.16 16.67 -8.07
C THR A 13 -7.19 17.18 -6.99
N ILE A 14 -7.30 18.46 -6.62
CA ILE A 14 -6.61 19.01 -5.47
C ILE A 14 -7.40 18.64 -4.22
N VAL A 15 -6.94 17.61 -3.52
CA VAL A 15 -7.21 17.48 -2.10
C VAL A 15 -6.59 18.70 -1.44
N ARG A 16 -7.40 19.75 -1.21
CA ARG A 16 -7.00 20.83 -0.31
C ARG A 16 -6.82 20.18 1.06
N SER A 17 -5.57 20.03 1.50
CA SER A 17 -5.30 19.66 2.88
C SER A 17 -5.94 20.75 3.75
N SER A 18 -7.03 20.41 4.45
CA SER A 18 -7.70 21.36 5.32
C SER A 18 -6.77 21.65 6.50
N GLY A 19 -6.12 22.82 6.45
CA GLY A 19 -5.28 23.36 7.51
C GLY A 19 -3.81 23.43 7.13
N SER A 20 -3.33 24.61 6.73
CA SER A 20 -1.90 24.92 6.87
C SER A 20 -1.56 24.86 8.36
N SER A 21 -0.92 23.77 8.78
CA SER A 21 -0.39 23.65 10.14
C SER A 21 0.62 24.78 10.36
N ARG A 22 0.44 25.57 11.43
CA ARG A 22 1.39 26.63 11.83
C ARG A 22 2.82 26.09 12.05
N LEU A 23 2.98 24.77 12.13
CA LEU A 23 4.25 24.07 12.29
C LEU A 23 5.00 23.87 10.97
N LEU A 24 4.34 23.95 9.81
CA LEU A 24 4.98 23.72 8.50
C LEU A 24 6.17 24.68 8.23
N PRO A 25 6.06 26.00 8.47
CA PRO A 25 7.21 26.90 8.33
C PRO A 25 8.38 26.56 9.25
N LEU A 26 8.09 26.12 10.48
CA LEU A 26 9.11 25.73 11.47
C LEU A 26 9.83 24.43 11.06
N VAL A 27 9.09 23.43 10.60
CA VAL A 27 9.67 22.19 10.06
C VAL A 27 10.57 22.50 8.86
N ARG A 28 10.15 23.40 7.96
CA ARG A 28 10.96 23.81 6.81
C ARG A 28 12.22 24.57 7.20
N ALA A 29 12.13 25.49 8.17
CA ALA A 29 13.28 26.23 8.68
C ALA A 29 14.28 25.30 9.39
N GLY A 30 13.77 24.39 10.22
CA GLY A 30 14.58 23.36 10.89
C GLY A 30 15.30 22.46 9.90
N ASN A 31 14.62 21.93 8.88
CA ASN A 31 15.26 21.13 7.84
C ASN A 31 16.34 21.91 7.08
N ARG A 32 16.11 23.20 6.75
CA ARG A 32 17.11 24.03 6.08
C ARG A 32 18.37 24.21 6.93
N ALA A 33 18.20 24.52 8.22
CA ALA A 33 19.31 24.66 9.14
C ALA A 33 20.08 23.34 9.29
N LEU A 34 19.38 22.22 9.44
CA LEU A 34 19.98 20.89 9.55
C LEU A 34 20.76 20.51 8.29
N SER A 35 20.21 20.75 7.10
CA SER A 35 20.89 20.50 5.83
C SER A 35 22.14 21.38 5.64
N ALA A 36 22.16 22.61 6.18
CA ALA A 36 23.30 23.51 6.06
C ALA A 36 24.40 23.22 7.09
N LEU A 37 24.03 22.83 8.31
CA LEU A 37 24.96 22.65 9.43
C LEU A 37 25.45 21.21 9.59
N ALA A 38 24.65 20.22 9.18
CA ALA A 38 24.96 18.79 9.32
C ALA A 38 24.35 17.98 8.16
N PRO A 39 24.87 18.12 6.92
CA PRO A 39 24.28 17.53 5.72
C PRO A 39 24.20 15.99 5.75
N GLU A 40 25.17 15.31 6.35
CA GLU A 40 25.16 13.85 6.50
C GLU A 40 24.02 13.40 7.40
N LEU A 41 23.83 14.09 8.53
CA LEU A 41 22.75 13.80 9.46
C LEU A 41 21.37 14.12 8.85
N ALA A 42 21.27 15.23 8.10
CA ALA A 42 20.06 15.58 7.36
C ALA A 42 19.69 14.48 6.37
N THR A 43 20.67 13.94 5.66
CA THR A 43 20.48 12.86 4.68
C THR A 43 20.00 11.58 5.36
N GLN A 44 20.68 11.14 6.42
CA GLN A 44 20.31 9.93 7.16
C GLN A 44 18.88 10.02 7.74
N LEU A 45 18.51 11.20 8.27
CA LEU A 45 17.16 11.43 8.79
C LEU A 45 16.12 11.42 7.67
N ALA A 46 16.41 12.10 6.56
CA ALA A 46 15.52 12.15 5.39
C ALA A 46 15.32 10.75 4.79
N GLU A 47 16.39 9.97 4.62
CA GLU A 47 16.34 8.59 4.14
C GLU A 47 15.52 7.72 5.08
N ARG A 48 15.78 7.79 6.39
CA ARG A 48 15.03 7.02 7.38
C ARG A 48 13.54 7.36 7.35
N LEU A 49 13.19 8.64 7.25
CA LEU A 49 11.80 9.09 7.13
C LEU A 49 11.16 8.62 5.82
N PHE A 50 11.87 8.76 4.70
CA PHE A 50 11.37 8.42 3.38
C PHE A 50 11.16 6.92 3.20
N LEU A 51 12.05 6.11 3.77
CA LEU A 51 12.01 4.65 3.65
C LEU A 51 11.19 3.98 4.76
N THR A 52 10.78 4.69 5.81
CA THR A 52 9.91 4.13 6.86
C THR A 52 8.45 4.47 6.55
N PRO A 53 7.60 3.49 6.21
CA PRO A 53 6.21 3.78 5.87
C PRO A 53 5.43 4.31 7.07
N PRO A 54 4.54 5.30 6.87
CA PRO A 54 3.62 5.70 7.93
C PRO A 54 2.63 4.57 8.22
N ARG A 55 2.35 4.34 9.50
CA ARG A 55 1.43 3.28 9.96
C ARG A 55 0.22 3.90 10.65
N GLY A 56 -0.77 4.29 9.84
CA GLY A 56 -2.05 4.77 10.35
C GLY A 56 -2.89 3.65 10.97
N ARG A 57 -3.75 4.01 11.93
CA ARG A 57 -4.76 3.10 12.49
C ARG A 57 -5.69 2.59 11.38
N ARG A 58 -6.07 1.31 11.46
CA ARG A 58 -7.11 0.75 10.58
C ARG A 58 -8.46 1.38 10.86
N LEU A 59 -9.23 1.61 9.80
CA LEU A 59 -10.62 2.06 9.91
C LEU A 59 -11.51 0.88 10.34
N GLY A 60 -12.65 1.15 10.98
CA GLY A 60 -13.58 0.09 11.44
C GLY A 60 -13.99 -0.85 10.31
N ALA A 61 -14.43 -0.28 9.19
CA ALA A 61 -14.82 -1.06 8.00
C ALA A 61 -13.70 -1.96 7.44
N GLU A 62 -12.44 -1.56 7.57
CA GLU A 62 -11.31 -2.42 7.15
C GLU A 62 -11.10 -3.58 8.12
N ILE A 63 -11.28 -3.35 9.42
CA ILE A 63 -11.19 -4.41 10.44
C ILE A 63 -12.30 -5.43 10.21
N ASP A 64 -13.54 -4.95 10.02
CA ASP A 64 -14.71 -5.79 9.76
C ASP A 64 -14.51 -6.62 8.48
N LEU A 65 -13.99 -6.00 7.42
CA LEU A 65 -13.67 -6.72 6.18
C LEU A 65 -12.63 -7.82 6.41
N LEU A 66 -11.52 -7.51 7.08
CA LEU A 66 -10.46 -8.49 7.34
C LEU A 66 -10.91 -9.63 8.25
N ALA A 67 -11.85 -9.36 9.17
CA ALA A 67 -12.43 -10.39 10.04
C ALA A 67 -13.19 -11.46 9.25
N THR A 68 -13.70 -11.13 8.06
CA THR A 68 -14.34 -12.11 7.16
C THR A 68 -13.35 -12.96 6.34
N ALA A 69 -12.07 -12.60 6.38
CA ALA A 69 -11.03 -13.24 5.57
C ALA A 69 -10.39 -14.42 6.30
N ARG A 70 -9.77 -15.32 5.54
CA ARG A 70 -8.80 -16.26 6.10
C ARG A 70 -7.42 -15.61 6.17
N ALA A 71 -6.96 -15.32 7.39
CA ALA A 71 -5.59 -14.86 7.63
C ALA A 71 -4.56 -15.97 7.35
N ARG A 72 -3.48 -15.62 6.65
CA ARG A 72 -2.39 -16.51 6.23
C ARG A 72 -1.05 -15.76 6.29
N PRO A 73 -0.54 -15.41 7.48
CA PRO A 73 0.78 -14.80 7.56
C PRO A 73 1.84 -15.69 6.92
N MET A 74 2.83 -15.09 6.29
CA MET A 74 3.93 -15.81 5.64
C MET A 74 5.25 -15.06 5.82
N ARG A 75 6.36 -15.77 5.62
CA ARG A 75 7.70 -15.17 5.63
C ARG A 75 8.15 -14.86 4.21
N VAL A 76 8.72 -13.68 4.01
CA VAL A 76 9.39 -13.26 2.79
C VAL A 76 10.78 -12.78 3.20
N GLY A 77 11.80 -13.58 2.89
CA GLY A 77 13.14 -13.42 3.47
C GLY A 77 13.10 -13.43 5.00
N ALA A 78 13.67 -12.40 5.61
CA ALA A 78 13.71 -12.23 7.07
C ALA A 78 12.41 -11.69 7.68
N ARG A 79 11.47 -11.20 6.87
CA ARG A 79 10.28 -10.48 7.35
C ARG A 79 9.04 -11.35 7.33
N ARG A 80 8.20 -11.19 8.35
CA ARG A 80 6.84 -11.70 8.37
C ARG A 80 5.90 -10.67 7.76
N ILE A 81 5.10 -11.12 6.80
CA ILE A 81 4.01 -10.35 6.22
C ILE A 81 2.66 -10.98 6.54
N GLU A 82 1.66 -10.14 6.74
CA GLU A 82 0.26 -10.56 6.90
C GLU A 82 -0.41 -10.67 5.55
N THR A 83 -1.18 -11.74 5.34
CA THR A 83 -1.99 -11.91 4.13
C THR A 83 -3.39 -12.37 4.48
N TRP A 84 -4.36 -11.99 3.65
CA TRP A 84 -5.77 -12.31 3.81
C TRP A 84 -6.35 -12.81 2.51
N VAL A 85 -7.18 -13.85 2.62
CA VAL A 85 -7.76 -14.54 1.46
C VAL A 85 -9.28 -14.67 1.61
N TRP A 86 -9.98 -14.33 0.54
CA TRP A 86 -11.42 -14.57 0.38
C TRP A 86 -11.69 -15.43 -0.86
N GLY A 87 -12.89 -16.02 -0.90
CA GLY A 87 -13.38 -16.76 -2.05
C GLY A 87 -12.59 -18.03 -2.38
N ARG A 88 -12.97 -18.67 -3.49
CA ARG A 88 -12.33 -19.86 -4.05
C ARG A 88 -12.34 -19.71 -5.56
N GLY A 89 -11.25 -20.05 -6.23
CA GLY A 89 -11.11 -19.90 -7.68
C GLY A 89 -9.76 -19.28 -8.08
N PRO A 90 -9.64 -18.79 -9.32
CA PRO A 90 -8.47 -18.05 -9.77
C PRO A 90 -8.22 -16.84 -8.87
N SER A 91 -6.96 -16.59 -8.50
CA SER A 91 -6.56 -15.61 -7.50
C SER A 91 -6.27 -14.25 -8.12
N VAL A 92 -6.93 -13.20 -7.61
CA VAL A 92 -6.61 -11.80 -7.89
C VAL A 92 -5.91 -11.19 -6.68
N LEU A 93 -4.73 -10.64 -6.89
CA LEU A 93 -3.93 -10.01 -5.83
C LEU A 93 -4.19 -8.50 -5.76
N LEU A 94 -4.54 -7.99 -4.59
CA LEU A 94 -4.70 -6.57 -4.32
C LEU A 94 -3.44 -6.02 -3.62
N VAL A 95 -2.78 -5.05 -4.25
CA VAL A 95 -1.50 -4.46 -3.81
C VAL A 95 -1.70 -2.98 -3.46
N HIS A 96 -1.56 -2.65 -2.18
CA HIS A 96 -1.74 -1.28 -1.68
C HIS A 96 -0.54 -0.35 -2.01
N GLY A 97 -0.73 0.96 -1.84
CA GLY A 97 0.32 1.97 -2.03
C GLY A 97 1.13 2.28 -0.77
N TRP A 98 2.07 3.24 -0.86
CA TRP A 98 2.92 3.65 0.27
C TRP A 98 2.08 4.15 1.44
N GLY A 99 2.38 3.71 2.67
CA GLY A 99 1.60 4.04 3.86
C GLY A 99 0.21 3.39 3.92
N GLY A 100 -0.13 2.57 2.92
CA GLY A 100 -1.35 1.78 2.86
C GLY A 100 -1.25 0.47 3.65
N ARG A 101 -2.21 -0.42 3.38
CA ARG A 101 -2.35 -1.77 3.96
C ARG A 101 -3.31 -2.59 3.10
N GLY A 102 -3.34 -3.91 3.25
CA GLY A 102 -4.07 -4.83 2.39
C GLY A 102 -5.57 -4.55 2.29
N ALA A 103 -6.18 -4.01 3.35
CA ALA A 103 -7.59 -3.62 3.32
C ALA A 103 -7.88 -2.33 2.53
N GLN A 104 -6.86 -1.56 2.11
CA GLN A 104 -7.01 -0.29 1.39
C GLN A 104 -7.81 -0.45 0.09
N LEU A 105 -7.66 -1.59 -0.59
CA LEU A 105 -8.36 -1.93 -1.82
C LEU A 105 -9.58 -2.84 -1.56
N GLY A 106 -10.09 -2.85 -0.33
CA GLY A 106 -11.12 -3.77 0.13
C GLY A 106 -12.44 -3.74 -0.65
N ALA A 107 -12.75 -2.61 -1.30
CA ALA A 107 -13.94 -2.46 -2.14
C ALA A 107 -13.98 -3.44 -3.33
N PHE A 108 -12.82 -3.96 -3.77
CA PHE A 108 -12.75 -4.95 -4.84
C PHE A 108 -13.06 -6.38 -4.36
N VAL A 109 -13.01 -6.65 -3.05
CA VAL A 109 -13.16 -8.02 -2.50
C VAL A 109 -14.53 -8.60 -2.86
N GLY A 110 -15.62 -7.93 -2.48
CA GLY A 110 -16.98 -8.42 -2.70
C GLY A 110 -17.29 -8.69 -4.18
N PRO A 111 -17.09 -7.70 -5.09
CA PRO A 111 -17.39 -7.88 -6.52
C PRO A 111 -16.57 -8.98 -7.22
N LEU A 112 -15.33 -9.23 -6.80
CA LEU A 112 -14.49 -10.29 -7.37
C LEU A 112 -14.87 -11.66 -6.82
N VAL A 113 -15.11 -11.78 -5.50
CA VAL A 113 -15.57 -13.03 -4.89
C VAL A 113 -16.92 -13.46 -5.46
N ALA A 114 -17.85 -12.52 -5.65
CA ALA A 114 -19.15 -12.80 -6.27
C ALA A 114 -19.04 -13.33 -7.73
N ARG A 115 -17.93 -13.04 -8.41
CA ARG A 115 -17.62 -13.55 -9.75
C ARG A 115 -16.82 -14.87 -9.74
N GLY A 116 -16.66 -15.51 -8.58
CA GLY A 116 -15.94 -16.78 -8.46
C GLY A 116 -14.42 -16.66 -8.43
N PHE A 117 -13.87 -15.47 -8.17
CA PHE A 117 -12.44 -15.31 -7.92
C PHE A 117 -12.11 -15.57 -6.44
N SER A 118 -10.88 -16.04 -6.21
CA SER A 118 -10.25 -15.88 -4.90
C SER A 118 -9.58 -14.51 -4.86
N VAL A 119 -9.80 -13.73 -3.81
CA VAL A 119 -9.14 -12.44 -3.64
C VAL A 119 -8.09 -12.59 -2.57
N VAL A 120 -6.88 -12.10 -2.85
CA VAL A 120 -5.75 -12.14 -1.92
C VAL A 120 -5.27 -10.72 -1.73
N THR A 121 -4.98 -10.33 -0.50
CA THR A 121 -4.26 -9.10 -0.22
C THR A 121 -3.25 -9.34 0.90
N PHE A 122 -2.35 -8.39 1.10
CA PHE A 122 -1.32 -8.45 2.10
C PHE A 122 -0.95 -7.05 2.56
N ASP A 123 -0.33 -6.98 3.73
CA ASP A 123 0.38 -5.79 4.14
C ASP A 123 1.84 -5.94 3.69
N ALA A 124 2.32 -5.03 2.85
CA ALA A 124 3.70 -5.03 2.41
C ALA A 124 4.68 -4.91 3.61
N PRO A 125 5.95 -5.30 3.45
CA PRO A 125 6.95 -5.08 4.49
C PRO A 125 6.95 -3.61 4.96
N GLY A 126 7.10 -3.38 6.27
CA GLY A 126 7.03 -2.05 6.86
C GLY A 126 5.61 -1.50 7.06
N HIS A 127 4.57 -2.13 6.49
CA HIS A 127 3.19 -1.61 6.48
C HIS A 127 2.23 -2.39 7.38
N GLY A 128 1.11 -1.76 7.73
CA GLY A 128 -0.06 -2.38 8.36
C GLY A 128 0.21 -3.19 9.62
N ALA A 129 0.08 -4.52 9.54
CA ALA A 129 0.32 -5.52 10.59
C ALA A 129 1.52 -6.44 10.25
N SER A 130 2.18 -6.22 9.12
CA SER A 130 3.47 -6.84 8.80
C SER A 130 4.60 -6.18 9.60
N ASP A 131 5.75 -6.86 9.67
CA ASP A 131 6.92 -6.38 10.41
C ASP A 131 7.27 -4.93 10.03
N SER A 132 7.55 -4.10 11.02
CA SER A 132 7.88 -2.68 10.86
C SER A 132 9.34 -2.47 10.43
N GLY A 133 9.62 -1.33 9.84
CA GLY A 133 10.99 -0.89 9.54
C GLY A 133 11.09 -0.12 8.23
N ILE A 134 12.32 0.22 7.88
CA ILE A 134 12.69 0.75 6.57
C ILE A 134 12.37 -0.30 5.51
N VAL A 135 11.71 0.11 4.43
CA VAL A 135 11.38 -0.77 3.30
C VAL A 135 11.82 -0.15 1.99
N THR A 136 12.25 -1.01 1.08
CA THR A 136 12.65 -0.63 -0.29
C THR A 136 11.67 -1.19 -1.33
N ILE A 137 11.64 -0.62 -2.54
CA ILE A 137 10.84 -1.14 -3.65
C ILE A 137 11.13 -2.63 -3.94
N PRO A 138 12.41 -3.08 -4.01
CA PRO A 138 12.71 -4.49 -4.20
C PRO A 138 12.09 -5.41 -3.16
N GLU A 139 12.02 -5.00 -1.89
CA GLU A 139 11.38 -5.80 -0.84
C GLU A 139 9.87 -5.89 -1.02
N VAL A 140 9.23 -4.82 -1.50
CA VAL A 140 7.81 -4.85 -1.87
C VAL A 140 7.59 -5.74 -3.09
N THR A 141 8.44 -5.63 -4.11
CA THR A 141 8.42 -6.49 -5.31
C THR A 141 8.52 -7.96 -4.95
N GLU A 142 9.47 -8.33 -4.07
CA GLU A 142 9.65 -9.71 -3.64
C GLU A 142 8.47 -10.21 -2.82
N ALA A 143 7.86 -9.36 -1.98
CA ALA A 143 6.62 -9.71 -1.29
C ALA A 143 5.46 -9.96 -2.27
N ILE A 144 5.31 -9.15 -3.32
CA ILE A 144 4.29 -9.36 -4.36
C ILE A 144 4.51 -10.71 -5.04
N ARG A 145 5.75 -11.03 -5.44
CA ARG A 145 6.10 -12.31 -6.08
C ARG A 145 5.84 -13.48 -5.16
N ALA A 146 6.28 -13.42 -3.91
CA ALA A 146 6.07 -14.47 -2.92
C ALA A 146 4.58 -14.74 -2.67
N VAL A 147 3.77 -13.69 -2.50
CA VAL A 147 2.32 -13.82 -2.32
C VAL A 147 1.69 -14.42 -3.57
N ALA A 148 2.03 -13.94 -4.76
CA ALA A 148 1.44 -14.42 -6.00
C ALA A 148 1.81 -15.89 -6.30
N VAL A 149 3.08 -16.28 -6.13
CA VAL A 149 3.56 -17.67 -6.30
C VAL A 149 2.93 -18.63 -5.29
N SER A 150 2.56 -18.14 -4.10
CA SER A 150 1.82 -18.96 -3.12
C SER A 150 0.42 -19.37 -3.58
N ARG A 151 -0.06 -18.82 -4.71
CA ARG A 151 -1.40 -19.07 -5.26
C ARG A 151 -1.36 -20.05 -6.42
N ARG A 152 -2.21 -21.07 -6.36
CA ARG A 152 -2.27 -22.15 -7.38
C ARG A 152 -2.67 -21.68 -8.79
N ARG A 153 -3.42 -20.58 -8.93
CA ARG A 153 -3.97 -20.09 -10.21
C ARG A 153 -4.02 -18.57 -10.18
N PHE A 154 -2.92 -17.90 -10.47
CA PHE A 154 -2.88 -16.44 -10.52
C PHE A 154 -3.63 -15.92 -11.75
N ALA A 155 -4.63 -15.07 -11.55
CA ALA A 155 -5.48 -14.52 -12.61
C ALA A 155 -5.15 -13.07 -12.93
N GLY A 156 -4.53 -12.35 -12.00
CA GLY A 156 -4.15 -10.96 -12.18
C GLY A 156 -3.93 -10.23 -10.87
N LEU A 157 -3.63 -8.95 -10.96
CA LEU A 157 -3.45 -8.07 -9.81
C LEU A 157 -4.09 -6.70 -10.05
N ILE A 158 -4.48 -6.05 -8.96
CA ILE A 158 -4.90 -4.65 -8.90
C ILE A 158 -3.96 -3.95 -7.94
N ALA A 159 -3.28 -2.91 -8.40
CA ALA A 159 -2.24 -2.23 -7.63
C ALA A 159 -2.41 -0.71 -7.64
N HIS A 160 -1.98 -0.06 -6.55
CA HIS A 160 -2.09 1.39 -6.39
C HIS A 160 -0.73 2.06 -6.13
N SER A 161 -0.48 3.20 -6.79
CA SER A 161 0.68 4.07 -6.56
C SER A 161 2.00 3.29 -6.54
N ILE A 162 2.81 3.39 -5.48
CA ILE A 162 4.08 2.66 -5.33
C ILE A 162 3.92 1.14 -5.46
N GLY A 163 2.77 0.60 -5.06
CA GLY A 163 2.44 -0.82 -5.20
C GLY A 163 2.30 -1.21 -6.67
N ALA A 164 1.84 -0.29 -7.52
CA ALA A 164 1.79 -0.51 -8.97
C ALA A 164 3.19 -0.52 -9.57
N THR A 165 4.08 0.38 -9.15
CA THR A 165 5.50 0.36 -9.57
C THR A 165 6.17 -0.97 -9.22
N ALA A 166 6.01 -1.43 -7.97
CA ALA A 166 6.55 -2.71 -7.53
C ALA A 166 5.90 -3.90 -8.26
N ALA A 167 4.60 -3.84 -8.53
CA ALA A 167 3.88 -4.89 -9.27
C ALA A 167 4.33 -4.98 -10.73
N VAL A 168 4.50 -3.85 -11.43
CA VAL A 168 5.04 -3.82 -12.79
C VAL A 168 6.44 -4.41 -12.81
N ARG A 169 7.27 -4.08 -11.81
CA ARG A 169 8.60 -4.67 -11.69
C ARG A 169 8.53 -6.19 -11.48
N ALA A 170 7.62 -6.68 -10.63
CA ALA A 170 7.42 -8.11 -10.41
C ALA A 170 7.01 -8.84 -11.69
N LEU A 171 6.09 -8.26 -12.48
CA LEU A 171 5.68 -8.78 -13.79
C LEU A 171 6.85 -8.81 -14.78
N TYR A 172 7.65 -7.74 -14.82
CA TYR A 172 8.86 -7.68 -15.65
C TYR A 172 9.86 -8.77 -15.26
N ASP A 173 10.00 -9.08 -13.97
CA ASP A 173 10.87 -10.14 -13.45
C ASP A 173 10.24 -11.56 -13.55
N GLY A 174 9.16 -11.71 -14.34
CA GLY A 174 8.58 -13.00 -14.71
C GLY A 174 7.49 -13.54 -13.78
N LEU A 175 6.77 -12.66 -13.07
CA LEU A 175 5.54 -13.04 -12.38
C LEU A 175 4.40 -13.38 -13.33
#